data_AF-A0A532CPS4-F1
#
_entry.id   AF-A0A532CPS4-F1
#
_cell.length_a   1.000
_cell.length_b   1.000
_cell.length_c   1.000
_cell.angle_alpha   90.00
_cell.angle_beta   90.00
_cell.angle_gamma   90.00
#
_symmetry.space_group_name_H-M   'P 1'
#
loop_
_entity.id
_entity.type
_entity.pdbx_description
1 polymer ?
#
loop_
_entity_poly.entity_id
_entity_poly.type
_entity_poly.pdbx_seq_one_letter_code
_entity_poly.pdbx_strand_id
1 'polypeptide(L)'
;MTKKKPSAPKKRSKPSSPSHAHGEGHCLDLLRQLSAYIDDELPSDICLEVRRHLGACPNCEVFIASLQHTVTLCRHRPAPQLTSVDRMNMRRAILNAANAR
;
A
#
# COMPACT_ATOMS: atom_id res chain seq x y z
N MET A 1 29.97 46.18 9.64
CA MET A 1 28.59 45.70 9.92
C MET A 1 28.37 44.42 9.13
N THR A 2 27.63 43.47 9.69
CA THR A 2 27.83 42.01 9.59
C THR A 2 27.55 41.39 8.20
N LYS A 3 28.54 40.70 7.63
CA LYS A 3 28.35 39.81 6.47
C LYS A 3 27.59 38.55 6.93
N LYS A 4 26.30 38.44 6.58
CA LYS A 4 25.50 37.21 6.71
C LYS A 4 26.14 36.10 5.86
N LYS A 5 26.59 35.02 6.52
CA LYS A 5 27.06 33.78 5.87
C LYS A 5 25.86 33.06 5.23
N PRO A 6 25.94 32.62 3.96
CA PRO A 6 24.91 31.76 3.38
C PRO A 6 25.03 30.33 3.91
N SER A 7 23.88 29.78 4.29
CA SER A 7 23.71 28.43 4.86
C SER A 7 24.05 27.34 3.85
N ALA A 8 24.81 26.33 4.31
CA ALA A 8 25.23 25.18 3.51
C ALA A 8 24.05 24.36 2.96
N PRO A 9 24.19 23.74 1.78
CA PRO A 9 23.13 22.92 1.18
C PRO A 9 22.94 21.62 1.98
N LYS A 10 21.70 21.36 2.42
CA LYS A 10 21.29 20.10 3.06
C LYS A 10 21.57 18.93 2.12
N LYS A 11 22.48 18.04 2.51
CA LYS A 11 22.76 16.78 1.81
C LYS A 11 21.47 15.96 1.73
N ARG A 12 20.96 15.77 0.52
CA ARG A 12 19.87 14.82 0.24
C ARG A 12 20.39 13.42 0.56
N SER A 13 19.73 12.72 1.48
CA SER A 13 19.99 11.33 1.80
C SER A 13 19.89 10.50 0.53
N LYS A 14 20.95 9.77 0.18
CA LYS A 14 20.96 8.84 -0.96
C LYS A 14 19.95 7.72 -0.71
N PRO A 15 19.19 7.27 -1.73
CA PRO A 15 18.38 6.06 -1.59
C PRO A 15 19.33 4.87 -1.42
N SER A 16 19.30 4.25 -0.24
CA SER A 16 20.16 3.15 0.19
C SER A 16 19.52 1.79 -0.06
N SER A 17 18.99 1.56 -1.27
CA SER A 17 18.46 0.25 -1.65
C SER A 17 19.08 -0.19 -2.97
N PRO A 18 19.65 -1.41 -3.05
CA PRO A 18 20.01 -2.00 -4.33
C PRO A 18 18.75 -2.06 -5.20
N SER A 19 18.89 -1.72 -6.48
CA SER A 19 17.86 -1.96 -7.49
C SER A 19 17.60 -3.47 -7.53
N HIS A 20 16.56 -3.93 -6.82
CA HIS A 20 16.13 -5.32 -6.86
C HIS A 20 15.55 -5.62 -8.24
N ALA A 21 16.35 -6.25 -9.10
CA ALA A 21 15.91 -6.77 -10.40
C ALA A 21 15.12 -8.08 -10.19
N HIS A 22 13.94 -7.98 -9.56
CA HIS A 22 12.93 -9.03 -9.60
C HIS A 22 11.99 -8.69 -10.76
N GLY A 23 11.68 -9.66 -11.63
CA GLY A 23 10.69 -9.44 -12.68
C GLY A 23 9.39 -8.89 -12.07
N GLU A 24 8.84 -7.82 -12.64
CA GLU A 24 7.79 -6.99 -12.02
C GLU A 24 6.60 -7.78 -11.44
N GLY A 25 6.27 -8.94 -12.05
CA GLY A 25 5.19 -9.82 -11.56
C GLY A 25 5.47 -10.47 -10.19
N HIS A 26 6.72 -10.82 -9.89
CA HIS A 26 7.05 -11.51 -8.64
C HIS A 26 6.90 -10.60 -7.40
N CYS A 27 7.22 -9.31 -7.55
CA CYS A 27 7.00 -8.32 -6.50
C CYS A 27 5.52 -8.12 -6.21
N LEU A 28 4.68 -8.10 -7.24
CA LEU A 28 3.25 -7.88 -7.09
C LEU A 28 2.59 -9.07 -6.39
N ASP A 29 2.97 -10.29 -6.75
CA ASP A 29 2.47 -11.51 -6.11
C ASP A 29 2.85 -11.58 -4.63
N LEU A 30 4.09 -11.22 -4.30
CA LEU A 30 4.53 -11.14 -2.91
C LEU A 30 3.74 -10.09 -2.13
N LEU A 31 3.60 -8.88 -2.68
CA LEU A 31 2.83 -7.81 -2.04
C LEU A 31 1.37 -8.22 -1.82
N ARG A 32 0.75 -8.93 -2.79
CA ARG A 32 -0.61 -9.45 -2.65
C ARG A 32 -0.75 -10.41 -1.47
N GLN A 33 0.21 -11.33 -1.31
CA GLN A 33 0.22 -12.25 -0.16
C GLN A 33 0.41 -11.52 1.17
N LEU A 34 1.28 -10.52 1.21
CA LEU A 34 1.52 -9.73 2.43
C LEU A 34 0.33 -8.81 2.77
N SER A 35 -0.38 -8.29 1.77
CA SER A 35 -1.66 -7.59 1.98
C SER A 35 -2.72 -8.54 2.55
N ALA A 36 -2.87 -9.74 2.00
CA ALA A 36 -3.79 -10.75 2.55
C ALA A 36 -3.43 -11.14 3.99
N TYR A 37 -2.14 -11.19 4.33
CA TYR A 37 -1.69 -11.39 5.72
C TYR A 37 -2.12 -10.23 6.63
N ILE A 38 -1.95 -8.97 6.20
CA ILE A 38 -2.33 -7.78 6.98
C ILE A 38 -3.84 -7.73 7.25
N ASP A 39 -4.63 -8.26 6.33
CA ASP A 39 -6.10 -8.28 6.41
C ASP A 39 -6.66 -9.57 7.05
N ASP A 40 -5.79 -10.44 7.60
CA ASP A 40 -6.14 -11.74 8.20
C ASP A 40 -6.90 -12.69 7.24
N GLU A 41 -6.66 -12.56 5.92
CA GLU A 41 -7.30 -13.37 4.88
C GLU A 41 -6.51 -14.65 4.52
N LEU A 42 -5.31 -14.83 5.08
CA LEU A 42 -4.52 -16.05 4.89
C LEU A 42 -4.95 -17.17 5.86
N PRO A 43 -4.69 -18.43 5.50
CA PRO A 43 -4.84 -19.56 6.42
C PRO A 43 -4.09 -19.34 7.74
N SER A 44 -4.68 -19.79 8.86
CA SER A 44 -4.18 -19.50 10.21
C SER A 44 -2.79 -20.06 10.50
N ASP A 45 -2.45 -21.19 9.90
CA ASP A 45 -1.12 -21.81 9.94
C ASP A 45 -0.07 -20.91 9.26
N ILE A 46 -0.39 -20.37 8.08
CA ILE A 46 0.47 -19.43 7.37
C ILE A 46 0.65 -18.12 8.16
N CYS A 47 -0.44 -17.57 8.72
CA CYS A 47 -0.34 -16.38 9.59
C CYS A 47 0.55 -16.62 10.82
N LEU A 48 0.58 -17.83 11.36
CA LEU A 48 1.48 -18.18 12.47
C LEU A 48 2.94 -18.20 12.02
N GLU A 49 3.23 -18.81 10.86
CA GLU A 49 4.59 -18.85 10.32
C GLU A 49 5.13 -17.45 10.00
N VAL A 50 4.29 -16.58 9.42
CA VAL A 50 4.65 -15.19 9.15
C VAL A 50 4.95 -14.46 10.47
N ARG A 51 4.08 -14.57 11.48
CA ARG A 51 4.33 -13.95 12.80
C ARG A 51 5.63 -14.44 13.44
N ARG A 52 5.92 -15.75 13.34
CA ARG A 52 7.19 -16.32 13.81
C ARG A 52 8.38 -15.68 13.09
N HIS A 53 8.30 -15.49 11.78
CA HIS A 53 9.36 -14.84 11.01
C HIS A 53 9.55 -13.37 11.43
N LEU A 54 8.45 -12.62 11.59
CA LEU A 54 8.52 -11.22 12.03
C LEU A 54 9.17 -11.06 13.40
N GLY A 55 8.92 -12.00 14.33
CA GLY A 55 9.60 -12.01 15.63
C GLY A 55 11.09 -12.35 15.58
N ALA A 56 11.57 -12.96 14.49
CA ALA A 56 12.97 -13.38 14.32
C ALA A 56 13.76 -12.47 13.35
N CYS A 57 13.10 -11.55 12.63
CA CYS A 57 13.71 -10.75 11.59
C CYS A 57 13.28 -9.26 11.69
N PRO A 58 14.12 -8.40 12.29
CA PRO A 58 13.82 -6.97 12.47
C PRO A 58 13.59 -6.22 11.15
N ASN A 59 14.26 -6.63 10.06
CA ASN A 59 14.08 -6.00 8.75
C ASN A 59 12.67 -6.24 8.20
N CYS A 60 12.15 -7.45 8.36
CA CYS A 60 10.81 -7.81 7.90
C CYS A 60 9.74 -7.21 8.79
N GLU A 61 9.99 -7.08 10.10
CA GLU A 61 9.13 -6.33 11.02
C GLU A 61 8.95 -4.88 10.57
N VAL A 62 10.06 -4.17 10.31
CA VAL A 62 10.03 -2.78 9.81
C VAL A 62 9.31 -2.69 8.45
N PHE A 63 9.54 -3.65 7.56
CA PHE A 63 8.88 -3.69 6.26
C PHE A 63 7.36 -3.85 6.39
N ILE A 64 6.88 -4.79 7.19
CA ILE A 64 5.45 -5.00 7.43
C ILE A 64 4.81 -3.79 8.09
N ALA A 65 5.47 -3.17 9.07
CA ALA A 65 4.99 -1.94 9.69
C ALA A 65 4.82 -0.80 8.66
N SER A 66 5.77 -0.65 7.74
CA SER A 66 5.69 0.32 6.63
C SER A 66 4.53 0.01 5.68
N LEU A 67 4.31 -1.27 5.37
CA LEU A 67 3.21 -1.71 4.51
C LEU A 67 1.85 -1.45 5.18
N GLN A 68 1.69 -1.80 6.45
CA GLN A 68 0.48 -1.51 7.24
C GLN A 68 0.17 -0.01 7.31
N HIS A 69 1.19 0.83 7.46
CA HIS A 69 1.02 2.28 7.41
C HIS A 69 0.53 2.74 6.03
N THR A 70 1.09 2.19 4.95
CA THR A 70 0.63 2.47 3.58
C THR A 70 -0.83 2.08 3.37
N VAL A 71 -1.23 0.88 3.83
CA VAL A 71 -2.64 0.42 3.80
C VAL A 71 -3.55 1.38 4.57
N THR A 72 -3.10 1.82 5.75
CA THR A 72 -3.82 2.80 6.56
C THR A 72 -4.03 4.11 5.82
N LEU A 73 -2.99 4.66 5.18
CA LEU A 73 -3.10 5.89 4.39
C LEU A 73 -4.09 5.74 3.23
N CYS A 74 -4.09 4.59 2.55
CA CYS A 74 -5.04 4.29 1.48
C CYS A 74 -6.48 4.24 2.00
N ARG A 75 -6.74 3.61 3.16
CA ARG A 75 -8.07 3.53 3.77
C ARG A 75 -8.63 4.89 4.20
N HIS A 76 -7.76 5.79 4.66
CA HIS A 76 -8.15 7.14 5.08
C HIS A 76 -8.33 8.11 3.90
N ARG A 77 -8.10 7.68 2.67
CA ARG A 77 -8.37 8.47 1.48
C ARG A 77 -9.87 8.36 1.15
N PRO A 78 -10.67 9.43 1.32
CA PRO A 78 -12.09 9.36 0.99
C PRO A 78 -12.25 9.08 -0.50
N ALA A 79 -13.17 8.17 -0.84
CA ALA A 79 -13.58 7.99 -2.21
C ALA A 79 -14.13 9.32 -2.76
N PRO A 80 -13.81 9.69 -4.02
CA PRO A 80 -14.40 10.86 -4.62
C PRO A 80 -15.92 10.72 -4.61
N GLN A 81 -16.61 11.78 -4.20
CA GLN A 81 -18.06 11.79 -4.18
C GLN A 81 -18.59 11.69 -5.62
N LEU A 82 -19.49 10.74 -5.85
CA LEU A 82 -20.12 10.59 -7.16
C LEU A 82 -20.93 11.85 -7.50
N THR A 83 -20.90 12.26 -8.77
CA THR A 83 -21.81 13.32 -9.24
C THR A 83 -23.24 12.78 -9.33
N SER A 84 -24.22 13.67 -9.45
CA SER A 84 -25.62 13.26 -9.70
C SER A 84 -25.75 12.48 -11.01
N VAL A 85 -24.96 12.85 -12.02
CA VAL A 85 -24.92 12.19 -13.33
C VAL A 85 -24.35 10.77 -13.21
N ASP A 86 -23.25 10.58 -12.48
CA ASP A 86 -22.66 9.25 -12.26
C ASP A 86 -23.65 8.32 -11.56
N ARG A 87 -24.35 8.81 -10.53
CA ARG A 87 -25.38 8.05 -9.83
C ARG A 87 -26.53 7.63 -10.76
N MET A 88 -26.99 8.54 -11.62
CA MET A 88 -28.05 8.26 -12.60
C MET A 88 -27.61 7.19 -13.60
N ASN A 89 -26.40 7.31 -14.13
CA ASN A 89 -25.83 6.37 -15.10
C ASN A 89 -25.67 4.98 -14.49
N MET A 90 -25.11 4.87 -13.28
CA MET A 90 -25.00 3.60 -12.56
C MET A 90 -26.37 2.97 -12.30
N ARG A 91 -27.35 3.75 -11.82
CA ARG A 91 -28.71 3.27 -11.57
C ARG A 91 -29.33 2.71 -12.84
N ARG A 92 -29.19 3.41 -13.98
CA ARG A 92 -29.70 2.95 -15.27
C ARG A 92 -29.01 1.67 -15.73
N ALA A 93 -27.69 1.57 -15.58
CA ALA A 93 -26.94 0.36 -15.92
C ALA A 93 -27.40 -0.86 -15.10
N ILE A 94 -27.61 -0.69 -13.78
CA ILE A 94 -28.11 -1.75 -12.89
C ILE A 94 -29.51 -2.20 -13.32
N LEU A 95 -30.44 -1.26 -13.57
CA LEU A 95 -31.80 -1.60 -13.99
C LEU A 95 -31.83 -2.32 -15.34
N ASN A 96 -31.02 -1.86 -16.30
CA ASN A 96 -30.90 -2.53 -17.60
C ASN A 96 -30.38 -3.96 -17.45
N ALA A 97 -29.33 -4.17 -16.64
CA ALA A 97 -28.75 -5.50 -16.42
C ALA A 97 -29.71 -6.45 -15.67
N ALA A 98 -30.54 -5.91 -14.77
CA ALA A 98 -31.57 -6.68 -14.07
C ALA A 98 -32.73 -7.08 -14.99
N ASN A 99 -33.15 -6.19 -15.89
CA ASN A 99 -34.25 -6.41 -16.83
C ASN A 99 -33.87 -7.24 -18.07
N ALA A 100 -32.57 -7.43 -18.32
CA ALA A 100 -32.06 -8.22 -19.44
C ALA A 100 -31.93 -9.73 -19.10
N ARG A 101 -32.42 -10.16 -17.93
CA ARG A 101 -32.53 -11.55 -17.49
C ARG A 101 -33.98 -11.98 -17.48
#